data_AF-A0A1X0ND66-F1
#
_entry.id   AF-A0A1X0ND66-F1
#
_cell.length_a   1.000
_cell.length_b   1.000
_cell.length_c   1.000
_cell.angle_alpha   90.00
_cell.angle_beta   90.00
_cell.angle_gamma   90.00
#
_symmetry.space_group_name_H-M   'P 1'
#
loop_
_entity.id
_entity.type
_entity.pdbx_description
1 polymer ?
#
loop_
_entity_poly.entity_id
_entity_poly.type
_entity_poly.pdbx_seq_one_letter_code
_entity_poly.pdbx_strand_id
1 'polypeptide(L)'
;MEIAALLAQYLQAPPPQQIALRTTHSSLFTDDVVASLDAARLTLREAQERSEEVRRDVTNIVRGADLPDGLNLTNEELRALSNTEEMMISRFAEHMEALLSQRLMCAHELHGKDALLPVNQSNTVTLWYQQSSIVLEILSFLPVECTLGVAEEVCMLWQNWLGDPSLSRKFWTDCVRREFTENFHMLVESEGKDLLHNGDWRMIAMICCTDDDDDDNNNGVGSEETPVVEQDN
;
A
#
# COMPACT_ATOMS: atom_id res chain seq x y z
N MET A 1 5.88 -8.42 -30.67
CA MET A 1 5.48 -9.66 -29.96
C MET A 1 5.10 -9.21 -28.56
N GLU A 2 3.82 -9.26 -28.22
CA GLU A 2 3.35 -8.85 -26.88
C GLU A 2 3.78 -9.90 -25.86
N ILE A 3 4.74 -9.53 -25.03
CA ILE A 3 5.28 -10.41 -23.99
C ILE A 3 4.20 -10.67 -22.94
N ALA A 4 3.40 -9.65 -22.59
CA ALA A 4 2.25 -9.79 -21.69
C ALA A 4 1.23 -10.84 -22.18
N ALA A 5 0.91 -10.87 -23.48
CA ALA A 5 -0.03 -11.83 -24.03
C ALA A 5 0.47 -13.28 -23.88
N LEU A 6 1.78 -13.52 -24.07
CA LEU A 6 2.38 -14.85 -23.89
C LEU A 6 2.45 -15.28 -22.43
N LEU A 7 2.68 -14.34 -21.51
CA LEU A 7 2.67 -14.60 -20.07
C LEU A 7 1.25 -14.91 -19.56
N ALA A 8 0.26 -14.14 -20.01
CA ALA A 8 -1.15 -14.40 -19.74
C ALA A 8 -1.58 -15.77 -20.29
N GLN A 9 -1.17 -16.09 -21.51
CA GLN A 9 -1.43 -17.40 -22.12
C GLN A 9 -0.79 -18.54 -21.32
N TYR A 10 0.43 -18.36 -20.79
CA TYR A 10 1.08 -19.36 -19.93
C TYR A 10 0.33 -19.60 -18.62
N LEU A 11 -0.15 -18.53 -17.98
CA LEU A 11 -0.89 -18.62 -16.71
C LEU A 11 -2.23 -19.34 -16.88
N GLN A 12 -2.93 -19.08 -17.99
CA GLN A 12 -4.22 -19.69 -18.33
C GLN A 12 -4.10 -21.11 -18.92
N ALA A 13 -2.94 -21.45 -19.49
CA ALA A 13 -2.74 -22.71 -20.17
C ALA A 13 -2.72 -23.93 -19.21
N PRO A 14 -3.26 -25.08 -19.63
CA PRO A 14 -3.07 -26.35 -18.94
C PRO A 14 -1.61 -26.83 -19.09
N PRO A 15 -1.12 -27.70 -18.18
CA PRO A 15 0.27 -28.16 -18.15
C PRO A 15 0.88 -28.62 -19.49
N PRO A 16 0.18 -29.36 -20.38
CA PRO A 16 0.75 -29.75 -21.67
C PRO A 16 1.00 -28.56 -22.62
N GLN A 17 0.18 -27.51 -22.56
CA GLN A 17 0.35 -26.30 -23.39
C GLN A 17 1.42 -25.37 -22.81
N GLN A 18 1.61 -25.36 -21.50
CA GLN A 18 2.71 -24.64 -20.84
C GLN A 18 4.08 -25.16 -21.27
N ILE A 19 4.23 -26.48 -21.38
CA ILE A 19 5.48 -27.12 -21.87
C ILE A 19 5.76 -26.70 -23.32
N ALA A 20 4.72 -26.63 -24.16
CA ALA A 20 4.83 -26.13 -25.53
C ALA A 20 5.24 -24.64 -25.59
N LEU A 21 4.69 -23.80 -24.72
CA LEU A 21 5.05 -22.37 -24.63
C LEU A 21 6.49 -22.17 -24.14
N ARG A 22 6.92 -22.94 -23.13
CA ARG A 22 8.31 -22.93 -22.62
C ARG A 22 9.32 -23.34 -23.68
N THR A 23 9.01 -24.39 -24.45
CA THR A 23 9.90 -24.89 -25.49
C THR A 23 9.95 -23.96 -26.70
N THR A 24 8.83 -23.32 -27.06
CA THR A 24 8.76 -22.39 -28.20
C THR A 24 9.41 -21.03 -27.88
N HIS A 25 9.34 -20.58 -26.63
CA HIS A 25 9.87 -19.29 -26.18
C HIS A 25 10.88 -19.46 -25.03
N SER A 26 11.86 -20.33 -25.21
CA SER A 26 12.85 -20.70 -24.19
C SER A 26 13.72 -19.55 -23.69
N SER A 27 13.87 -18.48 -24.48
CA SER A 27 14.55 -17.26 -24.06
C SER A 27 13.73 -16.39 -23.12
N LEU A 28 12.40 -16.53 -23.12
CA LEU A 28 11.47 -15.78 -22.26
C LEU A 28 11.10 -16.56 -21.00
N PHE A 29 10.88 -17.87 -21.12
CA PHE A 29 10.51 -18.76 -20.02
C PHE A 29 11.72 -19.46 -19.41
N THR A 30 12.64 -18.68 -18.85
CA THR A 30 13.74 -19.24 -18.04
C THR A 30 13.20 -19.87 -16.76
N ASP A 31 13.96 -20.74 -16.12
CA ASP A 31 13.49 -21.46 -14.92
C ASP A 31 13.08 -20.50 -13.78
N ASP A 32 13.76 -19.37 -13.62
CA ASP A 32 13.40 -18.32 -12.66
C ASP A 32 12.06 -17.64 -12.99
N VAL A 33 11.81 -17.37 -14.28
CA VAL A 33 10.56 -16.76 -14.75
C VAL A 33 9.40 -17.73 -14.59
N VAL A 34 9.63 -19.02 -14.90
CA VAL A 34 8.64 -20.09 -14.72
C VAL A 34 8.31 -20.28 -13.25
N ALA A 35 9.30 -20.34 -12.37
CA ALA A 35 9.07 -20.43 -10.92
C ALA A 35 8.26 -19.24 -10.39
N SER A 36 8.55 -18.03 -10.90
CA SER A 36 7.81 -16.81 -10.54
C SER A 36 6.37 -16.84 -11.06
N LEU A 37 6.14 -17.35 -12.27
CA LEU A 37 4.80 -17.52 -12.85
C LEU A 37 3.98 -18.56 -12.09
N ASP A 38 4.59 -19.68 -11.69
CA ASP A 38 3.93 -20.72 -10.92
C ASP A 38 3.58 -20.24 -9.50
N ALA A 39 4.47 -19.48 -8.87
CA ALA A 39 4.21 -18.82 -7.58
C ALA A 39 3.08 -17.79 -7.68
N ALA A 40 3.10 -16.94 -8.72
CA ALA A 40 2.05 -15.98 -8.97
C ALA A 40 0.69 -16.65 -9.20
N ARG A 41 0.68 -17.79 -9.91
CA ARG A 41 -0.55 -18.56 -10.14
C ARG A 41 -1.11 -19.16 -8.84
N LEU A 42 -0.24 -19.59 -7.93
CA LEU A 42 -0.66 -20.02 -6.59
C LEU A 42 -1.31 -18.86 -5.82
N THR A 43 -0.65 -17.70 -5.79
CA THR A 43 -1.18 -16.49 -5.13
C THR A 43 -2.50 -16.02 -5.73
N LEU A 44 -2.64 -16.07 -7.06
CA LEU A 44 -3.89 -15.73 -7.75
C LEU A 44 -5.04 -16.67 -7.37
N ARG A 45 -4.78 -17.98 -7.25
CA ARG A 45 -5.79 -18.93 -6.79
C ARG A 45 -6.19 -18.69 -5.35
N GLU A 46 -5.23 -18.46 -4.46
CA GLU A 46 -5.51 -18.14 -3.06
C GLU A 46 -6.33 -16.85 -2.92
N ALA A 47 -6.02 -15.82 -3.72
CA ALA A 47 -6.79 -14.58 -3.73
C ALA A 47 -8.23 -14.81 -4.23
N GLN A 48 -8.40 -15.65 -5.25
CA GLN A 48 -9.72 -16.01 -5.78
C GLN A 48 -10.54 -16.81 -4.76
N GLU A 49 -9.93 -17.76 -4.07
CA GLU A 49 -10.59 -18.55 -3.02
C GLU A 49 -11.04 -17.67 -1.85
N ARG A 50 -10.18 -16.77 -1.37
CA ARG A 50 -10.55 -15.79 -0.33
C ARG A 50 -11.65 -14.84 -0.79
N SER A 51 -11.63 -14.38 -2.04
CA SER A 51 -12.68 -13.53 -2.60
C SER A 51 -14.04 -14.25 -2.61
N GLU A 52 -14.06 -15.53 -2.99
CA GLU A 52 -15.26 -16.36 -2.97
C GLU A 52 -15.75 -16.69 -1.55
N GLU A 53 -14.83 -16.84 -0.60
CA GLU A 53 -15.15 -17.01 0.83
C GLU A 53 -15.82 -15.76 1.40
N VAL A 54 -15.22 -14.57 1.23
CA VAL A 54 -15.80 -13.29 1.66
C VAL A 54 -17.16 -13.06 1.02
N ARG A 55 -17.31 -13.34 -0.28
CA ARG A 55 -18.60 -13.22 -0.98
C ARG A 55 -19.66 -14.13 -0.36
N ARG A 56 -19.28 -15.36 0.02
CA ARG A 56 -20.19 -16.32 0.68
C ARG A 56 -20.58 -15.84 2.07
N ASP A 57 -19.66 -15.32 2.85
CA ASP A 57 -19.91 -14.82 4.20
C ASP A 57 -20.83 -13.60 4.19
N VAL A 58 -20.55 -12.64 3.29
CA VAL A 58 -21.43 -11.49 3.06
C VAL A 58 -22.83 -11.94 2.65
N THR A 59 -22.94 -12.90 1.72
CA THR A 59 -24.24 -13.45 1.30
C THR A 59 -24.97 -14.13 2.47
N ASN A 60 -24.25 -14.85 3.34
CA ASN A 60 -24.83 -15.53 4.50
C ASN A 60 -25.30 -14.55 5.58
N ILE A 61 -24.55 -13.48 5.83
CA ILE A 61 -24.91 -12.40 6.77
C ILE A 61 -26.15 -11.67 6.27
N VAL A 62 -26.17 -11.30 4.98
CA VAL A 62 -27.30 -10.61 4.35
C VAL A 62 -28.56 -11.49 4.33
N ARG A 63 -28.42 -12.80 4.13
CA ARG A 63 -29.56 -13.74 4.18
C ARG A 63 -30.00 -14.08 5.62
N GLY A 64 -29.13 -13.90 6.60
CA GLY A 64 -29.38 -14.21 8.01
C GLY A 64 -29.96 -13.05 8.81
N ALA A 65 -29.77 -11.82 8.34
CA ALA A 65 -30.38 -10.63 8.89
C ALA A 65 -31.60 -10.25 8.02
N ASP A 66 -32.77 -10.05 8.63
CA ASP A 66 -33.94 -9.44 7.96
C ASP A 66 -33.64 -7.96 7.70
N LEU A 67 -32.71 -7.70 6.77
CA LEU A 67 -32.29 -6.37 6.37
C LEU A 67 -33.33 -5.78 5.41
N PRO A 68 -33.72 -4.51 5.59
CA PRO A 68 -34.55 -3.78 4.63
C PRO A 68 -33.96 -3.85 3.22
N ASP A 69 -34.81 -3.94 2.19
CA ASP A 69 -34.40 -4.15 0.79
C ASP A 69 -33.35 -3.15 0.25
N GLY A 70 -33.25 -1.95 0.86
CA GLY A 70 -32.26 -0.92 0.52
C GLY A 70 -30.86 -1.10 1.12
N LEU A 71 -30.65 -2.11 1.98
CA LEU A 71 -29.36 -2.47 2.58
C LEU A 71 -28.77 -3.77 1.99
N ASN A 72 -29.46 -4.37 1.01
CA ASN A 72 -28.94 -5.49 0.24
C ASN A 72 -27.94 -4.97 -0.81
N LEU A 73 -26.78 -5.61 -0.90
CA LEU A 73 -25.81 -5.30 -1.95
C LEU A 73 -26.45 -5.52 -3.32
N THR A 74 -26.30 -4.52 -4.19
CA THR A 74 -26.72 -4.59 -5.58
C THR A 74 -25.86 -5.60 -6.35
N ASN A 75 -26.37 -6.13 -7.47
CA ASN A 75 -25.61 -7.01 -8.34
C ASN A 75 -24.33 -6.35 -8.90
N GLU A 76 -24.31 -5.02 -8.97
CA GLU A 76 -23.16 -4.25 -9.43
C GLU A 76 -22.07 -4.17 -8.35
N GLU A 77 -22.44 -4.00 -7.09
CA GLU A 77 -21.52 -4.05 -5.94
C GLU A 77 -20.97 -5.47 -5.73
N LEU A 78 -21.83 -6.50 -5.84
CA LEU A 78 -21.42 -7.90 -5.83
C LEU A 78 -20.44 -8.24 -6.97
N ARG A 79 -20.57 -7.56 -8.11
CA ARG A 79 -19.66 -7.70 -9.25
C ARG A 79 -18.36 -6.91 -9.04
N ALA A 80 -18.40 -5.76 -8.38
CA ALA A 80 -17.20 -5.01 -7.98
C ALA A 80 -16.36 -5.75 -6.93
N LEU A 81 -17.01 -6.55 -6.08
CA LEU A 81 -16.38 -7.52 -5.18
C LEU A 81 -15.77 -8.73 -5.90
N SER A 82 -16.09 -8.93 -7.18
CA SER A 82 -15.56 -10.04 -7.99
C SER A 82 -14.30 -9.59 -8.74
N ASN A 83 -13.14 -9.90 -8.18
CA ASN A 83 -11.90 -9.91 -8.96
C ASN A 83 -11.98 -11.08 -9.94
N THR A 84 -12.27 -10.78 -11.22
CA THR A 84 -12.30 -11.83 -12.25
C THR A 84 -10.88 -12.34 -12.51
N GLU A 85 -10.75 -13.66 -12.72
CA GLU A 85 -9.48 -14.31 -13.07
C GLU A 85 -8.77 -13.58 -14.23
N GLU A 86 -9.53 -13.14 -15.22
CA GLU A 86 -9.03 -12.39 -16.37
C GLU A 86 -8.44 -11.02 -16.00
N MET A 87 -9.06 -10.28 -15.07
CA MET A 87 -8.56 -8.98 -14.62
C MET A 87 -7.30 -9.13 -13.77
N MET A 88 -7.24 -10.15 -12.92
CA MET A 88 -6.06 -10.41 -12.10
C MET A 88 -4.88 -10.88 -12.97
N ILE A 89 -5.14 -11.71 -13.98
CA ILE A 89 -4.13 -12.15 -14.95
C ILE A 89 -3.63 -11.00 -15.81
N SER A 90 -4.51 -10.10 -16.29
CA SER A 90 -4.08 -8.92 -17.09
C SER A 90 -3.15 -8.02 -16.30
N ARG A 91 -3.53 -7.65 -15.07
CA ARG A 91 -2.72 -6.78 -14.20
C ARG A 91 -1.36 -7.41 -13.88
N PHE A 92 -1.32 -8.71 -13.64
CA PHE A 92 -0.07 -9.40 -13.39
C PHE A 92 0.82 -9.45 -14.65
N ALA A 93 0.24 -9.72 -15.81
CA ALA A 93 0.96 -9.76 -17.07
C ALA A 93 1.55 -8.39 -17.43
N GLU A 94 0.78 -7.31 -17.25
CA GLU A 94 1.22 -5.91 -17.43
C GLU A 94 2.38 -5.56 -16.47
N HIS A 95 2.28 -5.98 -15.21
CA HIS A 95 3.33 -5.73 -14.21
C HIS A 95 4.64 -6.48 -14.55
N MET A 96 4.53 -7.74 -14.96
CA MET A 96 5.69 -8.53 -15.40
C MET A 96 6.34 -7.97 -16.67
N GLU A 97 5.54 -7.49 -17.63
CA GLU A 97 6.06 -6.82 -18.82
C GLU A 97 6.85 -5.56 -18.48
N ALA A 98 6.35 -4.74 -17.54
CA ALA A 98 7.06 -3.55 -17.06
C ALA A 98 8.41 -3.92 -16.41
N LEU A 99 8.44 -4.94 -15.56
CA LEU A 99 9.67 -5.40 -14.89
C LEU A 99 10.69 -6.01 -15.87
N LEU A 100 10.23 -6.78 -16.86
CA LEU A 100 11.09 -7.34 -17.90
C LEU A 100 11.64 -6.25 -18.84
N SER A 101 10.82 -5.25 -19.16
CA SER A 101 11.25 -4.10 -19.97
C SER A 101 12.31 -3.25 -19.26
N GLN A 102 12.18 -3.05 -17.94
CA GLN A 102 13.20 -2.37 -17.14
C GLN A 102 14.52 -3.15 -17.09
N ARG A 103 14.48 -4.49 -16.98
CA ARG A 103 15.70 -5.32 -17.05
C ARG A 103 16.33 -5.33 -18.45
N LEU A 104 15.53 -5.27 -19.51
CA LEU A 104 16.02 -5.14 -20.89
C LEU A 104 16.71 -3.78 -21.14
N MET A 105 16.20 -2.70 -20.53
CA MET A 105 16.87 -1.40 -20.57
C MET A 105 18.21 -1.41 -19.81
N CYS A 106 18.28 -2.02 -18.64
CA CYS A 106 19.55 -2.19 -17.91
C CYS A 106 20.56 -3.07 -18.68
N ALA A 107 20.10 -4.09 -19.42
CA ALA A 107 20.97 -4.95 -20.22
C ALA A 107 21.52 -4.27 -21.48
N HIS A 108 20.81 -3.30 -22.07
CA HIS A 108 21.28 -2.54 -23.23
C HIS A 108 22.29 -1.44 -22.86
N GLU A 109 22.28 -0.93 -21.63
CA GLU A 109 23.29 0.03 -21.16
C GLU A 109 24.61 -0.63 -20.73
N LEU A 110 24.61 -1.95 -20.48
CA LEU A 110 25.80 -2.71 -20.06
C LEU A 110 26.71 -3.17 -21.22
N HIS A 111 26.42 -2.82 -22.47
CA HIS A 111 27.31 -3.07 -23.63
C HIS A 111 28.21 -1.88 -24.00
N GLY A 112 28.29 -0.86 -23.15
CA GLY A 112 29.15 0.30 -23.34
C GLY A 112 30.13 0.51 -22.18
N LYS A 113 31.39 0.17 -22.42
CA LYS A 113 32.62 0.43 -21.63
C LYS A 113 32.99 -0.58 -20.55
N ASP A 114 34.04 -1.32 -20.92
CA ASP A 114 35.12 -1.77 -20.04
C ASP A 114 35.38 -0.84 -18.85
N ALA A 115 35.15 -1.36 -17.66
CA ALA A 115 35.97 -1.09 -16.49
C ALA A 115 35.91 -2.31 -15.57
N LEU A 116 36.86 -3.22 -15.80
CA LEU A 116 37.28 -4.23 -14.83
C LEU A 116 37.66 -3.52 -13.53
N LEU A 117 36.84 -3.67 -12.49
CA LEU A 117 37.26 -3.45 -11.11
C LEU A 117 37.14 -4.76 -10.34
N PRO A 118 38.16 -5.11 -9.53
CA PRO A 118 38.30 -6.43 -8.97
C PRO A 118 37.25 -6.68 -7.89
N VAL A 119 36.58 -7.82 -8.04
CA VAL A 119 35.81 -8.50 -7.01
C VAL A 119 36.73 -8.76 -5.82
N ASN A 120 36.63 -7.93 -4.79
CA ASN A 120 37.13 -8.21 -3.44
C ASN A 120 35.93 -8.22 -2.49
N GLN A 121 35.36 -9.41 -2.35
CA GLN A 121 34.94 -10.07 -1.11
C GLN A 121 34.51 -9.18 0.08
N SER A 122 33.20 -9.19 0.41
CA SER A 122 32.70 -9.56 1.74
C SER A 122 31.17 -9.42 1.81
N ASN A 123 30.53 -10.51 2.22
CA ASN A 123 29.09 -10.75 2.38
C ASN A 123 28.31 -9.65 3.14
N THR A 124 27.22 -9.18 2.54
CA THR A 124 25.82 -9.44 2.95
C THR A 124 24.91 -8.68 1.99
N VAL A 125 24.09 -9.38 1.21
CA VAL A 125 22.96 -8.73 0.53
C VAL A 125 21.95 -8.43 1.64
N THR A 126 22.03 -7.23 2.22
CA THR A 126 21.09 -6.80 3.25
C THR A 126 19.72 -6.67 2.60
N LEU A 127 18.77 -7.49 3.04
CA LEU A 127 17.43 -7.50 2.47
C LEU A 127 16.79 -6.13 2.67
N TRP A 128 16.12 -5.60 1.65
CA TRP A 128 15.62 -4.21 1.66
C TRP A 128 14.73 -3.90 2.87
N TYR A 129 13.94 -4.89 3.32
CA TYR A 129 13.05 -4.79 4.47
C TYR A 129 13.77 -4.76 5.84
N GLN A 130 15.09 -4.93 5.86
CA GLN A 130 15.94 -4.78 7.05
C GLN A 130 16.59 -3.40 7.14
N GLN A 131 16.38 -2.54 6.13
CA GLN A 131 16.98 -1.22 6.06
C GLN A 131 15.93 -0.17 6.42
N SER A 132 16.09 0.48 7.59
CA SER A 132 15.13 1.46 8.10
C SER A 132 14.87 2.60 7.11
N SER A 133 15.91 3.09 6.42
CA SER A 133 15.76 4.17 5.44
C SER A 133 14.86 3.80 4.26
N ILE A 134 14.95 2.55 3.77
CA ILE A 134 14.11 2.09 2.66
C ILE A 134 12.68 1.88 3.13
N VAL A 135 12.51 1.24 4.30
CA VAL A 135 11.19 0.96 4.85
C VAL A 135 10.45 2.25 5.19
N LEU A 136 11.09 3.22 5.85
CA LEU A 136 10.47 4.51 6.18
C LEU A 136 10.10 5.30 4.92
N GLU A 137 10.91 5.25 3.86
CA GLU A 137 10.56 5.85 2.57
C GLU A 137 9.30 5.20 1.97
N ILE A 138 9.22 3.86 1.99
CA ILE A 138 8.03 3.14 1.49
C ILE A 138 6.79 3.48 2.33
N LEU A 139 6.93 3.52 3.66
CA LEU A 139 5.83 3.88 4.55
C LEU A 139 5.36 5.32 4.34
N SER A 140 6.21 6.23 3.85
CA SER A 140 5.85 7.63 3.65
C SER A 140 4.77 7.84 2.57
N PHE A 141 4.51 6.81 1.75
CA PHE A 141 3.43 6.81 0.78
C PHE A 141 2.06 6.48 1.41
N LEU A 142 2.03 5.87 2.60
CA LEU A 142 0.79 5.51 3.30
C LEU A 142 0.24 6.69 4.10
N PRO A 143 -1.08 6.74 4.38
CA PRO A 143 -1.65 7.70 5.32
C PRO A 143 -1.01 7.60 6.71
N VAL A 144 -0.93 8.73 7.43
CA VAL A 144 -0.38 8.78 8.78
C VAL A 144 -1.17 7.86 9.73
N GLU A 145 -2.50 7.84 9.63
CA GLU A 145 -3.38 6.97 10.44
C GLU A 145 -3.06 5.50 10.21
N CYS A 146 -2.82 5.11 8.96
CA CYS A 146 -2.42 3.74 8.61
C CYS A 146 -1.05 3.40 9.18
N THR A 147 -0.13 4.37 9.20
CA THR A 147 1.21 4.15 9.75
C THR A 147 1.15 3.96 11.27
N LEU A 148 0.43 4.84 11.98
CA LEU A 148 0.28 4.79 13.44
C LEU A 148 -0.55 3.58 13.91
N GLY A 149 -1.63 3.25 13.20
CA GLY A 149 -2.58 2.20 13.62
C GLY A 149 -2.26 0.80 13.13
N VAL A 150 -1.51 0.66 12.02
CA VAL A 150 -1.24 -0.64 11.40
C VAL A 150 0.25 -0.90 11.25
N ALA A 151 1.01 0.02 10.64
CA ALA A 151 2.41 -0.23 10.33
C ALA A 151 3.29 -0.43 11.58
N GLU A 152 3.01 0.27 12.67
CA GLU A 152 3.71 0.08 13.95
C GLU A 152 3.50 -1.31 14.55
N GLU A 153 2.36 -1.94 14.30
CA GLU A 153 1.99 -3.25 14.84
C GLU A 153 2.45 -4.43 13.95
N VAL A 154 2.98 -4.14 12.75
CA VAL A 154 3.43 -5.19 11.81
C VAL A 154 4.60 -6.00 12.39
N CYS A 155 5.61 -5.32 12.94
CA CYS A 155 6.73 -5.99 13.59
C CYS A 155 7.53 -5.05 14.51
N MET A 156 8.25 -5.66 15.46
CA MET A 156 9.12 -4.95 16.42
C MET A 156 10.17 -4.05 15.75
N LEU A 157 10.70 -4.42 14.58
CA LEU A 157 11.70 -3.60 13.88
C LEU A 157 11.10 -2.28 13.41
N TRP A 158 9.90 -2.33 12.83
CA TRP A 158 9.21 -1.14 12.34
C TRP A 158 8.78 -0.27 13.50
N GLN A 159 8.22 -0.86 14.56
CA GLN A 159 7.89 -0.17 15.79
C GLN A 159 9.11 0.59 16.37
N ASN A 160 10.26 -0.07 16.44
CA ASN A 160 11.50 0.55 16.93
C ASN A 160 11.97 1.69 16.02
N TRP A 161 11.91 1.52 14.69
CA TRP A 161 12.33 2.57 13.76
C TRP A 161 11.40 3.77 13.78
N LEU A 162 10.09 3.54 13.79
CA LEU A 162 9.06 4.57 13.83
C LEU A 162 9.05 5.31 15.18
N GLY A 163 9.32 4.59 16.28
CA GLY A 163 9.37 5.13 17.64
C GLY A 163 10.69 5.83 18.02
N ASP A 164 11.80 5.58 17.31
CA ASP A 164 13.10 6.22 17.58
C ASP A 164 13.23 7.57 16.84
N PRO A 165 13.23 8.72 17.54
CA PRO A 165 13.31 10.03 16.90
C PRO A 165 14.60 10.24 16.10
N SER A 166 15.68 9.50 16.38
CA SER A 166 16.92 9.60 15.61
C SER A 166 16.80 9.01 14.21
N LEU A 167 15.82 8.13 13.99
CA LEU A 167 15.56 7.45 12.71
C LEU A 167 14.31 8.00 12.01
N SER A 168 13.23 8.28 12.75
CA SER A 168 11.92 8.60 12.18
C SER A 168 11.56 10.09 12.15
N ARG A 169 12.36 10.98 12.75
CA ARG A 169 12.02 12.41 12.79
C ARG A 169 11.71 12.98 11.40
N LYS A 170 12.59 12.75 10.43
CA LYS A 170 12.41 13.24 9.07
C LYS A 170 11.12 12.67 8.46
N PHE A 171 10.91 11.38 8.63
CA PHE A 171 9.71 10.67 8.18
C PHE A 171 8.44 11.34 8.73
N TRP A 172 8.31 11.48 10.05
CA TRP A 172 7.11 12.08 10.65
C TRP A 172 6.93 13.56 10.29
N THR A 173 8.03 14.31 10.20
CA THR A 173 7.97 15.72 9.74
C THR A 173 7.42 15.81 8.33
N ASP A 174 7.90 14.96 7.42
CA ASP A 174 7.49 14.95 6.02
C ASP A 174 6.02 14.49 5.88
N CYS A 175 5.58 13.50 6.66
CA CYS A 175 4.19 13.06 6.68
C CYS A 175 3.25 14.17 7.20
N VAL A 176 3.58 14.82 8.33
CA VAL A 176 2.78 15.92 8.87
C VAL A 176 2.70 17.09 7.90
N ARG A 177 3.82 17.45 7.25
CA ARG A 177 3.82 18.51 6.24
C ARG A 177 2.94 18.16 5.03
N ARG A 178 2.91 16.89 4.62
CA ARG A 178 2.17 16.40 3.45
C ARG A 178 0.65 16.37 3.69
N GLU A 179 0.23 15.82 4.82
CA GLU A 179 -1.19 15.56 5.10
C GLU A 179 -1.85 16.66 5.94
N PHE A 180 -1.11 17.22 6.89
CA PHE A 180 -1.61 18.24 7.81
C PHE A 180 -0.90 19.57 7.58
N THR A 181 -0.90 20.03 6.32
CA THR A 181 -0.15 21.22 5.89
C THR A 181 -0.53 22.47 6.70
N GLU A 182 -1.81 22.65 7.03
CA GLU A 182 -2.27 23.79 7.84
C GLU A 182 -1.73 23.73 9.28
N ASN A 183 -1.85 22.58 9.94
CA ASN A 183 -1.31 22.35 11.27
C ASN A 183 0.21 22.51 11.29
N PHE A 184 0.90 22.01 10.26
CA PHE A 184 2.34 22.18 10.10
C PHE A 184 2.75 23.66 10.02
N HIS A 185 2.06 24.46 9.21
CA HIS A 185 2.35 25.90 9.09
C HIS A 185 2.08 26.63 10.40
N MET A 186 0.94 26.37 11.05
CA MET A 186 0.59 26.96 12.35
C MET A 186 1.64 26.63 13.43
N LEU A 187 2.10 25.38 13.48
CA LEU A 187 3.12 24.93 14.43
C LEU A 187 4.48 25.58 14.16
N VAL A 188 4.90 25.67 12.90
CA VAL A 188 6.18 26.32 12.54
C VAL A 188 6.15 27.83 12.81
N GLU A 189 5.01 28.49 12.61
CA GLU A 189 4.83 29.92 12.90
C GLU A 189 4.81 30.23 14.40
N SER A 190 4.24 29.33 15.21
CA SER A 190 4.11 29.51 16.67
C SER A 190 5.36 29.12 17.46
N GLU A 191 5.96 27.95 17.16
CA GLU A 191 7.11 27.39 17.88
C GLU A 191 8.46 27.77 17.23
N GLY A 192 8.43 28.26 15.99
CA GLY A 192 9.63 28.68 15.26
C GLY A 192 10.51 27.52 14.78
N LYS A 193 11.75 27.86 14.40
CA LYS A 193 12.67 26.90 13.74
C LYS A 193 13.19 25.80 14.66
N ASP A 194 13.11 25.98 15.98
CA ASP A 194 13.58 24.97 16.94
C ASP A 194 12.68 23.73 16.96
N LEU A 195 11.40 23.86 16.61
CA LEU A 195 10.47 22.74 16.46
C LEU A 195 10.93 21.75 15.38
N LEU A 196 11.47 22.26 14.26
CA LEU A 196 11.97 21.43 13.16
C LEU A 196 13.16 20.55 13.58
N HIS A 197 13.82 20.87 14.70
CA HIS A 197 15.02 20.16 15.15
C HIS A 197 14.82 19.40 16.46
N ASN A 198 13.88 19.82 17.31
CA ASN A 198 13.67 19.22 18.63
C ASN A 198 12.23 18.73 18.87
N GLY A 199 11.30 19.01 17.95
CA GLY A 199 9.91 18.58 18.06
C GLY A 199 9.75 17.06 18.04
N ASP A 200 8.82 16.55 18.85
CA ASP A 200 8.35 15.17 18.77
C ASP A 200 7.33 15.06 17.63
N TRP A 201 7.84 14.89 16.42
CA TRP A 201 7.02 14.82 15.21
C TRP A 201 6.08 13.62 15.18
N ARG A 202 6.40 12.54 15.92
CA ARG A 202 5.49 11.39 16.04
C ARG A 202 4.29 11.76 16.91
N MET A 203 4.52 12.45 18.03
CA MET A 203 3.44 12.96 18.87
C MET A 203 2.56 13.98 18.14
N ILE A 204 3.17 14.89 17.38
CA ILE A 204 2.44 15.86 16.56
C ILE A 204 1.58 15.15 15.50
N ALA A 205 2.12 14.12 14.84
CA ALA A 205 1.37 13.31 13.89
C ALA A 205 0.14 12.64 14.53
N MET A 206 0.30 12.07 15.74
CA MET A 206 -0.83 11.49 16.48
C MET A 206 -1.93 12.51 16.80
N ILE A 207 -1.54 13.73 17.22
CA ILE A 207 -2.51 14.79 17.55
C ILE A 207 -3.27 15.24 16.31
N CYS A 208 -2.57 15.41 15.18
CA CYS A 208 -3.23 15.82 13.93
C CYS A 208 -4.26 14.79 13.46
N CYS A 209 -3.98 13.49 13.62
CA CYS A 209 -4.94 12.43 13.30
C CYS A 209 -6.16 12.41 14.22
N THR A 210 -6.07 12.94 15.44
CA THR A 210 -7.21 12.98 16.36
C THR A 210 -8.08 14.23 16.20
N ASP A 211 -7.53 15.31 15.64
CA ASP A 211 -8.27 16.57 15.43
C ASP A 211 -9.24 16.48 14.22
N ASP A 212 -8.98 15.59 13.25
CA ASP A 212 -9.86 15.38 12.09
C ASP A 212 -11.21 14.70 12.43
N ASP A 213 -11.31 14.04 13.59
CA ASP A 213 -12.55 13.35 14.02
C ASP A 213 -13.57 14.30 14.68
N ASP A 214 -13.17 15.53 15.07
CA ASP A 214 -14.01 16.44 15.86
C ASP A 214 -14.73 17.53 15.03
N ASP A 215 -14.36 17.73 13.75
CA ASP A 215 -14.94 18.80 12.92
C ASP A 215 -16.20 18.39 12.13
N ASP A 216 -16.60 17.11 12.13
CA ASP A 216 -17.80 16.64 11.43
C ASP A 216 -19.09 16.67 12.29
N ASN A 217 -19.05 17.23 13.50
CA ASN A 217 -20.22 17.23 14.41
C ASN A 217 -20.66 18.58 14.96
N ASN A 218 -20.35 19.69 14.28
CA ASN A 218 -20.89 20.99 14.66
C ASN A 218 -21.49 21.78 13.48
N ASN A 219 -22.67 21.35 13.03
CA ASN A 219 -23.59 22.25 12.34
C ASN A 219 -25.05 21.88 12.68
N GLY A 220 -25.61 22.53 13.72
CA GLY A 220 -27.05 22.52 13.90
C GLY A 220 -27.61 22.68 15.31
N VAL A 221 -27.03 23.51 16.18
CA VAL A 221 -27.82 24.07 17.29
C VAL A 221 -27.76 25.59 17.20
N GLY A 222 -28.90 26.14 16.75
CA GLY A 222 -29.11 27.57 16.59
C GLY A 222 -28.84 28.33 17.87
N SER A 223 -28.20 29.48 17.69
CA SER A 223 -28.32 30.59 18.62
C SER A 223 -29.77 31.06 18.62
N GLU A 224 -30.43 31.05 19.78
CA GLU A 224 -31.39 32.10 20.13
C GLU A 224 -31.60 32.15 21.66
N GLU A 225 -31.03 33.21 22.23
CA GLU A 225 -31.57 34.06 23.31
C GLU A 225 -31.85 33.44 24.68
N THR A 226 -30.93 33.72 25.60
CA THR A 226 -31.29 34.05 26.98
C THR A 226 -31.73 35.52 27.04
N PRO A 227 -32.74 35.83 27.86
CA PRO A 227 -32.61 36.98 28.72
C PRO A 227 -32.83 36.59 30.18
N VAL A 228 -31.76 36.75 30.96
CA VAL A 228 -31.84 37.01 32.40
C VAL A 228 -32.28 38.46 32.57
N VAL A 229 -33.42 38.67 33.22
CA VAL A 229 -33.66 39.90 34.00
C VAL A 229 -34.27 39.49 35.33
N GLU A 230 -33.43 39.46 36.36
CA GLU A 230 -33.86 39.68 37.74
C GLU A 230 -34.31 41.14 37.89
N GLN A 231 -35.46 41.41 38.53
CA GLN A 231 -35.53 42.02 39.87
C GLN A 231 -36.93 42.56 40.23
N ASP A 232 -37.29 42.30 41.49
CA ASP A 232 -38.03 43.13 42.45
C ASP A 232 -39.52 43.45 42.24
N ASN A 233 -40.40 42.67 42.88
CA ASN A 233 -41.04 42.97 44.19
C ASN A 233 -42.12 41.94 44.53
#